data_AF-A0A0A7LCZ6-F1
#
_entry.id   AF-A0A0A7LCZ6-F1
#
_cell.length_a   1.000
_cell.length_b   1.000
_cell.length_c   1.000
_cell.angle_alpha   90.00
_cell.angle_beta   90.00
_cell.angle_gamma   90.00
#
_symmetry.space_group_name_H-M   'P 1'
#
loop_
_entity.id
_entity.type
_entity.pdbx_description
1 polymer ?
#
loop_
_entity_poly.entity_id
_entity_poly.type
_entity_poly.pdbx_seq_one_letter_code
_entity_poly.pdbx_strand_id
1 'polypeptide(L)'
;MTSKRDFDEWFSHFRRTIYGYSYYVDFNKVIGNVNAIKIELNLMNSLVGSKNIKADFIALAKKYPEILKTIPVLIAVREKEIEIMDEQAKNITYDFNKRNLSAEDYSVFLEKTGLFDLISKHIISNLNDYVTGVETGLDSNARKNRGGSAMENLVEKYLKASGCEYYVQMSASTINKKWGINISGLSTDSKAEKKFDFVVKHRNEVFGIEVNFYASGGSKLNETARSYKMVAAESKQIDRFNFIWVTDGGGWHSARNNLKETFETMEHIYSIADLENGVLNALFKP
;
A
#
# COMPACT_ATOMS: atom_id res chain seq x y z
N MET A 1 38.24 -6.04 19.13
CA MET A 1 37.62 -7.13 18.36
C MET A 1 36.16 -7.19 18.76
N THR A 2 35.27 -6.52 18.03
CA THR A 2 33.83 -6.70 18.18
C THR A 2 33.51 -8.14 17.79
N SER A 3 32.83 -8.87 18.67
CA SER A 3 32.37 -10.24 18.39
C SER A 3 31.58 -10.21 17.08
N LYS A 4 31.98 -11.04 16.11
CA LYS A 4 31.34 -11.12 14.80
C LYS A 4 29.89 -11.59 15.03
N ARG A 5 28.91 -10.76 14.64
CA ARG A 5 27.48 -11.11 14.74
C ARG A 5 27.21 -12.43 14.01
N ASP A 6 26.48 -13.34 14.64
CA ASP A 6 26.09 -14.60 14.01
C ASP A 6 24.78 -14.42 13.23
N PHE A 7 24.80 -14.75 11.94
CA PHE A 7 23.62 -14.59 11.07
C PHE A 7 22.53 -15.60 11.42
N ASP A 8 22.89 -16.83 11.77
CA ASP A 8 21.92 -17.90 11.97
C ASP A 8 21.14 -17.66 13.27
N GLU A 9 21.84 -17.20 14.32
CA GLU A 9 21.25 -16.71 15.58
C GLU A 9 20.35 -15.50 15.33
N TRP A 10 20.85 -14.45 14.66
CA TRP A 10 20.07 -13.24 14.34
C TRP A 10 18.81 -13.56 13.55
N PHE A 11 18.93 -14.42 12.54
CA PHE A 11 17.83 -14.84 11.68
C PHE A 11 16.80 -15.72 12.41
N SER A 12 17.22 -16.49 13.42
CA SER A 12 16.32 -17.33 14.22
C SER A 12 15.29 -16.53 15.02
N HIS A 13 15.57 -15.25 15.29
CA HIS A 13 14.67 -14.35 16.03
C HIS A 13 13.63 -13.65 15.13
N PHE A 14 13.63 -13.91 13.82
CA PHE A 14 12.68 -13.27 12.90
C PHE A 14 11.24 -13.67 13.21
N ARG A 15 10.35 -12.67 13.16
CA ARG A 15 8.93 -12.84 13.42
C ARG A 15 8.21 -13.38 12.20
N ARG A 16 7.23 -14.24 12.45
CA ARG A 16 6.31 -14.69 11.40
C ARG A 16 5.31 -13.60 10.99
N THR A 17 4.94 -12.71 11.92
CA THR A 17 3.98 -11.62 11.66
C THR A 17 4.20 -10.46 12.63
N ILE A 18 3.86 -9.25 12.18
CA ILE A 18 3.71 -8.04 12.99
C ILE A 18 2.31 -7.43 12.86
N TYR A 19 1.42 -8.11 12.13
CA TYR A 19 0.12 -7.59 11.76
C TYR A 19 -0.89 -7.82 12.89
N GLY A 20 -1.47 -6.72 13.39
CA GLY A 20 -2.60 -6.77 14.33
C GLY A 20 -3.94 -7.01 13.63
N TYR A 21 -5.02 -7.10 14.40
CA TYR A 21 -6.37 -7.39 13.87
C TYR A 21 -6.83 -6.43 12.77
N SER A 22 -6.52 -5.13 12.89
CA SER A 22 -6.88 -4.08 11.92
C SER A 22 -6.12 -4.15 10.59
N TYR A 23 -5.17 -5.08 10.44
CA TYR A 23 -4.45 -5.28 9.19
C TYR A 23 -5.36 -5.77 8.07
N TYR A 24 -6.27 -6.70 8.36
CA TYR A 24 -6.95 -7.47 7.33
C TYR A 24 -8.00 -6.66 6.59
N VAL A 25 -8.90 -6.00 7.32
CA VAL A 25 -9.99 -5.19 6.77
C VAL A 25 -10.25 -4.00 7.69
N ASP A 26 -10.46 -2.83 7.10
CA ASP A 26 -11.00 -1.66 7.80
C ASP A 26 -12.52 -1.55 7.57
N PHE A 27 -13.30 -2.13 8.47
CA PHE A 27 -14.76 -2.11 8.36
C PHE A 27 -15.35 -0.71 8.51
N ASN A 28 -14.71 0.20 9.25
CA ASN A 28 -15.21 1.56 9.38
C ASN A 28 -15.14 2.29 8.03
N LYS A 29 -14.04 2.11 7.30
CA LYS A 29 -13.89 2.61 5.94
C LYS A 29 -14.89 1.95 4.98
N VAL A 30 -15.04 0.62 5.03
CA VAL A 30 -16.01 -0.11 4.21
C VAL A 30 -17.42 0.45 4.42
N ILE A 31 -17.87 0.51 5.67
CA ILE A 31 -19.20 1.03 6.03
C ILE A 31 -19.35 2.49 5.63
N GLY A 32 -18.31 3.31 5.81
CA GLY A 32 -18.29 4.71 5.35
C GLY A 32 -18.53 4.84 3.85
N ASN A 33 -17.85 4.03 3.04
CA ASN A 33 -18.01 4.02 1.58
C ASN A 33 -19.42 3.60 1.16
N VAL A 34 -19.97 2.52 1.75
CA VAL A 34 -21.34 2.06 1.45
C VAL A 34 -22.36 3.13 1.85
N ASN A 35 -22.22 3.72 3.04
CA ASN A 35 -23.13 4.75 3.53
C ASN A 35 -23.15 6.00 2.63
N ALA A 36 -22.03 6.35 1.99
CA ALA A 36 -21.94 7.50 1.09
C ALA A 36 -22.81 7.39 -0.18
N ILE A 37 -23.23 6.18 -0.55
CA ILE A 37 -24.08 5.90 -1.73
C ILE A 37 -25.34 5.09 -1.38
N LYS A 38 -25.68 4.99 -0.08
CA LYS A 38 -26.74 4.12 0.42
C LYS A 38 -28.12 4.44 -0.14
N ILE A 39 -28.44 5.73 -0.31
CA ILE A 39 -29.73 6.16 -0.86
C ILE A 39 -29.87 5.64 -2.29
N GLU A 40 -28.82 5.78 -3.09
CA GLU A 40 -28.81 5.39 -4.49
C GLU A 40 -28.81 3.87 -4.66
N LEU A 41 -28.11 3.13 -3.79
CA LEU A 41 -28.21 1.67 -3.75
C LEU A 41 -29.63 1.21 -3.39
N ASN A 42 -30.32 1.90 -2.49
CA ASN A 42 -31.71 1.60 -2.16
C ASN A 42 -32.68 1.90 -3.31
N LEU A 43 -32.43 2.95 -4.10
CA LEU A 43 -33.19 3.19 -5.34
C LEU A 43 -32.93 2.07 -6.35
N MET A 44 -31.67 1.70 -6.57
CA MET A 44 -31.30 0.62 -7.48
C MET A 44 -31.88 -0.74 -7.05
N ASN A 45 -32.13 -0.97 -5.76
CA ASN A 45 -32.79 -2.18 -5.27
C ASN A 45 -34.19 -2.39 -5.84
N SER A 46 -34.87 -1.34 -6.34
CA SER A 46 -36.16 -1.51 -7.03
C SER A 46 -36.05 -2.30 -8.33
N LEU A 47 -34.83 -2.47 -8.87
CA LEU A 47 -34.56 -3.22 -10.10
C LEU A 47 -34.33 -4.72 -9.82
N VAL A 48 -34.10 -5.11 -8.56
CA VAL A 48 -33.85 -6.51 -8.18
C VAL A 48 -35.09 -7.34 -8.50
N GLY A 49 -34.89 -8.43 -9.25
CA GLY A 49 -36.01 -9.28 -9.70
C GLY A 49 -36.88 -8.67 -10.80
N SER A 50 -36.52 -7.51 -11.38
CA SER A 50 -37.31 -6.91 -12.46
C SER A 50 -37.33 -7.81 -13.70
N LYS A 51 -38.53 -8.01 -14.27
CA LYS A 51 -38.75 -8.72 -15.53
C LYS A 51 -38.48 -7.85 -16.77
N ASN A 52 -38.38 -6.54 -16.61
CA ASN A 52 -38.12 -5.57 -17.68
C ASN A 52 -37.03 -4.57 -17.27
N ILE A 53 -35.92 -5.12 -16.78
CA ILE A 53 -34.87 -4.34 -16.10
C ILE A 53 -34.32 -3.17 -16.94
N LYS A 54 -34.27 -3.33 -18.27
CA LYS A 54 -33.80 -2.29 -19.19
C LYS A 54 -34.71 -1.05 -19.15
N ALA A 55 -36.02 -1.24 -19.31
CA ALA A 55 -36.97 -0.13 -19.29
C ALA A 55 -37.05 0.51 -17.90
N ASP A 56 -37.05 -0.31 -16.84
CA ASP A 56 -37.12 0.14 -15.46
C ASP A 56 -35.86 0.95 -15.07
N PHE A 57 -34.67 0.48 -15.46
CA PHE A 57 -33.42 1.21 -15.25
C PHE A 57 -33.42 2.54 -15.99
N ILE A 58 -33.83 2.58 -17.27
CA ILE A 58 -33.88 3.82 -18.05
C ILE A 58 -34.83 4.84 -17.38
N ALA A 59 -36.01 4.40 -16.92
CA ALA A 59 -36.95 5.25 -16.20
C ALA A 59 -36.35 5.77 -14.89
N LEU A 60 -35.70 4.89 -14.12
CA LEU A 60 -35.07 5.23 -12.85
C LEU A 60 -33.92 6.21 -13.03
N ALA A 61 -33.01 5.97 -13.99
CA ALA A 61 -31.85 6.82 -14.29
C ALA A 61 -32.23 8.18 -14.89
N LYS A 62 -33.38 8.28 -15.57
CA LYS A 62 -33.94 9.57 -16.00
C LYS A 62 -34.47 10.39 -14.82
N LYS A 63 -35.09 9.73 -13.84
CA LYS A 63 -35.68 10.38 -12.66
C LYS A 63 -34.64 10.71 -11.58
N TYR A 64 -33.66 9.83 -11.40
CA TYR A 64 -32.61 9.89 -10.39
C TYR A 64 -31.24 9.61 -11.05
N PRO A 65 -30.66 10.56 -11.79
CA PRO A 65 -29.37 10.36 -12.46
C PRO A 65 -28.22 10.02 -11.51
N GLU A 66 -28.32 10.38 -10.24
CA GLU A 66 -27.34 10.09 -9.19
C GLU A 66 -27.12 8.59 -8.97
N ILE A 67 -28.07 7.72 -9.35
CA ILE A 67 -27.90 6.26 -9.23
C ILE A 67 -26.70 5.75 -10.04
N LEU A 68 -26.29 6.48 -11.07
CA LEU A 68 -25.17 6.09 -11.91
C LEU A 68 -23.86 5.97 -11.11
N LYS A 69 -23.69 6.73 -10.02
CA LYS A 69 -22.48 6.67 -9.18
C LYS A 69 -22.28 5.32 -8.48
N THR A 70 -23.33 4.49 -8.41
CA THR A 70 -23.27 3.15 -7.83
C THR A 70 -22.67 2.12 -8.80
N ILE A 71 -22.70 2.38 -10.11
CA ILE A 71 -22.34 1.39 -11.12
C ILE A 71 -20.87 0.96 -11.02
N PRO A 72 -19.86 1.85 -10.88
CA PRO A 72 -18.47 1.42 -10.79
C PRO A 72 -18.21 0.43 -9.65
N VAL A 73 -18.75 0.69 -8.46
CA VAL A 73 -18.53 -0.21 -7.33
C VAL A 73 -19.23 -1.56 -7.51
N LEU A 74 -20.37 -1.61 -8.22
CA LEU A 74 -21.07 -2.87 -8.49
C LEU A 74 -20.24 -3.84 -9.36
N ILE A 75 -19.30 -3.31 -10.14
CA ILE A 75 -18.34 -4.08 -10.95
C ILE A 75 -16.91 -4.06 -10.35
N ALA A 76 -16.78 -3.70 -9.07
CA ALA A 76 -15.51 -3.65 -8.33
C ALA A 76 -14.46 -2.68 -8.92
N VAL A 77 -14.91 -1.55 -9.46
CA VAL A 77 -14.08 -0.47 -10.06
C VAL A 77 -14.17 0.79 -9.19
N ARG A 78 -13.07 1.56 -9.10
CA ARG A 78 -13.01 2.81 -8.30
C ARG A 78 -13.11 4.07 -9.16
N GLU A 79 -12.75 3.93 -10.43
CA GLU A 79 -12.75 4.94 -11.46
C GLU A 79 -14.18 5.45 -11.69
N LYS A 80 -14.32 6.77 -11.73
CA LYS A 80 -15.60 7.44 -12.00
C LYS A 80 -15.88 7.57 -13.49
N GLU A 81 -14.84 7.45 -14.30
CA GLU A 81 -14.88 7.45 -15.74
C GLU A 81 -14.34 6.12 -16.24
N ILE A 82 -15.11 5.44 -17.09
CA ILE A 82 -14.69 4.17 -17.68
C ILE A 82 -14.71 4.33 -19.19
N GLU A 83 -13.56 4.12 -19.81
CA GLU A 83 -13.42 4.08 -21.27
C GLU A 83 -13.63 2.64 -21.76
N ILE A 84 -14.53 2.48 -22.71
CA ILE A 84 -14.83 1.21 -23.37
C ILE A 84 -14.52 1.37 -24.85
N MET A 85 -13.75 0.44 -25.39
CA MET A 85 -13.63 0.26 -26.84
C MET A 85 -14.78 -0.64 -27.30
N ASP A 86 -15.64 -0.12 -28.17
CA ASP A 86 -16.74 -0.89 -28.72
C ASP A 86 -16.28 -1.87 -29.83
N GLU A 87 -17.22 -2.68 -30.33
CA GLU A 87 -16.97 -3.68 -31.39
C GLU A 87 -16.52 -3.07 -32.73
N GLN A 88 -16.65 -1.75 -32.88
CA GLN A 88 -16.26 -0.99 -34.07
C GLN A 88 -14.93 -0.23 -33.85
N ALA A 89 -14.20 -0.56 -32.77
CA ALA A 89 -12.96 0.09 -32.35
C ALA A 89 -13.11 1.59 -32.03
N LYS A 90 -14.32 2.02 -31.66
CA LYS A 90 -14.57 3.39 -31.18
C LYS A 90 -14.51 3.42 -29.66
N ASN A 91 -13.79 4.40 -29.12
CA ASN A 91 -13.74 4.64 -27.70
C ASN A 91 -14.97 5.44 -27.24
N ILE A 92 -15.63 4.96 -26.20
CA ILE A 92 -16.75 5.60 -25.53
C ILE A 92 -16.38 5.76 -24.06
N THR A 93 -16.43 6.99 -23.57
CA THR A 93 -16.18 7.29 -22.14
C THR A 93 -17.51 7.42 -21.42
N TYR A 94 -17.70 6.64 -20.37
CA TYR A 94 -18.84 6.71 -19.46
C TYR A 94 -18.42 7.44 -18.19
N ASP A 95 -18.99 8.62 -17.91
CA ASP A 95 -18.80 9.33 -16.64
C ASP A 95 -19.97 9.01 -15.68
N PHE A 96 -19.68 8.31 -14.60
CA PHE A 96 -20.66 7.89 -13.60
C PHE A 96 -20.90 8.92 -12.49
N ASN A 97 -20.11 9.99 -12.46
CA ASN A 97 -20.22 11.08 -11.50
C ASN A 97 -20.96 12.29 -12.10
N LYS A 98 -20.70 12.61 -13.36
CA LYS A 98 -21.45 13.59 -14.16
C LYS A 98 -21.94 12.92 -15.43
N ARG A 99 -23.23 12.60 -15.46
CA ARG A 99 -23.87 11.95 -16.61
C ARG A 99 -23.53 12.68 -17.92
N ASN A 100 -22.73 12.05 -18.78
CA ASN A 100 -22.31 12.59 -20.07
C ASN A 100 -23.04 11.94 -21.27
N LEU A 101 -23.71 10.80 -21.05
CA LEU A 101 -24.44 10.05 -22.07
C LEU A 101 -25.94 9.89 -21.74
N SER A 102 -26.71 9.32 -22.68
CA SER A 102 -28.13 9.03 -22.46
C SER A 102 -28.33 7.87 -21.47
N ALA A 103 -29.50 7.77 -20.84
CA ALA A 103 -29.79 6.67 -19.93
C ALA A 103 -29.78 5.32 -20.66
N GLU A 104 -30.13 5.34 -21.95
CA GLU A 104 -30.06 4.24 -22.89
C GLU A 104 -28.61 3.78 -23.11
N ASP A 105 -27.65 4.69 -23.24
CA ASP A 105 -26.23 4.33 -23.38
C ASP A 105 -25.69 3.65 -22.11
N TYR A 106 -26.01 4.17 -20.92
CA TYR A 106 -25.65 3.49 -19.66
C TYR A 106 -26.37 2.14 -19.53
N SER A 107 -27.59 2.02 -20.03
CA SER A 107 -28.28 0.73 -20.05
C SER A 107 -27.54 -0.30 -20.89
N VAL A 108 -26.92 0.10 -22.01
CA VAL A 108 -26.06 -0.80 -22.80
C VAL A 108 -24.84 -1.23 -22.00
N PHE A 109 -24.23 -0.33 -21.22
CA PHE A 109 -23.11 -0.66 -20.34
C PHE A 109 -23.50 -1.74 -19.31
N LEU A 110 -24.64 -1.56 -18.62
CA LEU A 110 -25.11 -2.53 -17.61
C LEU A 110 -25.48 -3.89 -18.23
N GLU A 111 -26.01 -3.87 -19.44
CA GLU A 111 -26.34 -5.08 -20.20
C GLU A 111 -25.07 -5.83 -20.61
N LYS A 112 -24.11 -5.15 -21.25
CA LYS A 112 -22.88 -5.76 -21.75
C LYS A 112 -21.90 -6.21 -20.66
N THR A 113 -21.94 -5.57 -19.49
CA THR A 113 -21.13 -6.00 -18.31
C THR A 113 -21.75 -7.18 -17.56
N GLY A 114 -22.98 -7.58 -17.88
CA GLY A 114 -23.71 -8.64 -17.16
C GLY A 114 -24.32 -8.18 -15.83
N LEU A 115 -24.24 -6.89 -15.49
CA LEU A 115 -24.78 -6.36 -14.23
C LEU A 115 -26.31 -6.47 -14.18
N PHE A 116 -27.00 -6.31 -15.32
CA PHE A 116 -28.44 -6.56 -15.38
C PHE A 116 -28.81 -8.01 -15.06
N ASP A 117 -28.01 -8.98 -15.49
CA ASP A 117 -28.28 -10.39 -15.19
C ASP A 117 -28.12 -10.67 -13.70
N LEU A 118 -27.09 -10.10 -13.07
CA LEU A 118 -26.86 -10.19 -11.63
C LEU A 118 -28.08 -9.68 -10.83
N ILE A 119 -28.66 -8.55 -11.25
CA ILE A 119 -29.76 -7.86 -10.56
C ILE A 119 -31.13 -8.50 -10.87
N SER A 120 -31.46 -8.65 -12.16
CA SER A 120 -32.80 -9.08 -12.61
C SER A 120 -33.10 -10.55 -12.28
N LYS A 121 -32.09 -11.43 -12.35
CA LYS A 121 -32.25 -12.85 -12.04
C LYS A 121 -32.26 -13.15 -10.54
N HIS A 122 -32.24 -12.11 -9.70
CA HIS A 122 -32.28 -12.20 -8.25
C HIS A 122 -31.11 -13.05 -7.68
N ILE A 123 -29.97 -13.07 -8.39
CA ILE A 123 -28.73 -13.70 -7.91
C ILE A 123 -28.25 -12.97 -6.64
N ILE A 124 -28.48 -11.66 -6.60
CA ILE A 124 -28.34 -10.84 -5.40
C ILE A 124 -29.72 -10.32 -4.96
N SER A 125 -29.94 -10.26 -3.66
CA SER A 125 -31.21 -9.78 -3.05
C SER A 125 -31.14 -8.34 -2.56
N ASN A 126 -29.94 -7.81 -2.30
CA ASN A 126 -29.75 -6.46 -1.78
C ASN A 126 -28.39 -5.90 -2.24
N LEU A 127 -28.43 -4.78 -2.95
CA LEU A 127 -27.25 -4.09 -3.46
C LEU A 127 -26.38 -3.50 -2.34
N ASN A 128 -26.94 -3.14 -1.17
CA ASN A 128 -26.13 -2.68 -0.04
C ASN A 128 -25.25 -3.81 0.50
N ASP A 129 -25.81 -5.01 0.66
CA ASP A 129 -25.06 -6.17 1.18
C ASP A 129 -24.01 -6.62 0.16
N TYR A 130 -24.40 -6.66 -1.12
CA TYR A 130 -23.47 -6.97 -2.21
C TYR A 130 -22.31 -5.97 -2.25
N VAL A 131 -22.59 -4.66 -2.24
CA VAL A 131 -21.54 -3.62 -2.25
C VAL A 131 -20.69 -3.66 -0.97
N THR A 132 -21.25 -4.00 0.19
CA THR A 132 -20.48 -4.23 1.42
C THR A 132 -19.44 -5.35 1.22
N GLY A 133 -19.83 -6.43 0.56
CA GLY A 133 -18.92 -7.51 0.17
C GLY A 133 -17.85 -7.05 -0.82
N VAL A 134 -18.23 -6.29 -1.85
CA VAL A 134 -17.28 -5.77 -2.84
C VAL A 134 -16.28 -4.80 -2.21
N GLU A 135 -16.74 -3.86 -1.39
CA GLU A 135 -15.87 -2.91 -0.65
C GLU A 135 -14.89 -3.64 0.27
N THR A 136 -15.34 -4.71 0.95
CA THR A 136 -14.49 -5.58 1.76
C THR A 136 -13.41 -6.25 0.90
N GLY A 137 -13.78 -6.76 -0.28
CA GLY A 137 -12.83 -7.35 -1.23
C GLY A 137 -11.80 -6.35 -1.75
N LEU A 138 -12.24 -5.14 -2.12
CA LEU A 138 -11.39 -4.06 -2.61
C LEU A 138 -10.44 -3.50 -1.53
N ASP A 139 -10.75 -3.67 -0.25
CA ASP A 139 -9.86 -3.27 0.85
C ASP A 139 -8.57 -4.10 0.92
N SER A 140 -8.48 -5.20 0.16
CA SER A 140 -7.23 -5.95 -0.05
C SER A 140 -6.10 -5.09 -0.65
N ASN A 141 -6.43 -4.06 -1.44
CA ASN A 141 -5.44 -3.10 -1.93
C ASN A 141 -4.87 -2.24 -0.80
N ALA A 142 -5.74 -1.75 0.10
CA ALA A 142 -5.31 -0.98 1.27
C ALA A 142 -4.53 -1.84 2.28
N ARG A 143 -4.83 -3.15 2.37
CA ARG A 143 -4.08 -4.10 3.20
C ARG A 143 -2.58 -4.13 2.87
N LYS A 144 -2.20 -4.01 1.59
CA LYS A 144 -0.78 -3.94 1.19
C LYS A 144 -0.10 -2.72 1.80
N ASN A 145 -0.75 -1.57 1.76
CA ASN A 145 -0.24 -0.33 2.34
C ASN A 145 -0.17 -0.40 3.87
N ARG A 146 -1.20 -0.97 4.52
CA ARG A 146 -1.19 -1.23 5.97
C ARG A 146 0.00 -2.10 6.40
N GLY A 147 0.40 -3.05 5.55
CA GLY A 147 1.56 -3.91 5.80
C GLY A 147 2.88 -3.12 5.87
N GLY A 148 3.11 -2.19 4.95
CA GLY A 148 4.27 -1.29 4.97
C GLY A 148 4.26 -0.39 6.20
N SER A 149 3.12 0.29 6.43
CA SER A 149 2.96 1.17 7.58
C SER A 149 3.09 0.45 8.94
N ALA A 150 2.81 -0.86 9.02
CA ALA A 150 2.98 -1.62 10.25
C ALA A 150 4.44 -1.66 10.71
N MET A 151 5.38 -1.87 9.79
CA MET A 151 6.81 -1.88 10.10
C MET A 151 7.30 -0.46 10.42
N GLU A 152 6.90 0.53 9.62
CA GLU A 152 7.23 1.95 9.88
C GLU A 152 6.76 2.39 11.28
N ASN A 153 5.50 2.13 11.63
CA ASN A 153 4.94 2.48 12.94
C ASN A 153 5.65 1.74 14.09
N LEU A 154 6.11 0.50 13.86
CA LEU A 154 6.87 -0.26 14.85
C LEU A 154 8.23 0.39 15.08
N VAL A 155 8.99 0.66 14.02
CA VAL A 155 10.32 1.29 14.13
C VAL A 155 10.23 2.70 14.70
N GLU A 156 9.21 3.48 14.30
CA GLU A 156 9.02 4.84 14.82
C GLU A 156 8.79 4.86 16.34
N LYS A 157 8.14 3.85 16.92
CA LYS A 157 8.00 3.74 18.38
C LYS A 157 9.37 3.66 19.08
N TYR A 158 10.31 2.92 18.51
CA TYR A 158 11.66 2.79 19.05
C TYR A 158 12.49 4.07 18.83
N LEU A 159 12.33 4.75 17.69
CA LEU A 159 12.94 6.06 17.45
C LEU A 159 12.42 7.14 18.42
N LYS A 160 11.12 7.15 18.70
CA LYS A 160 10.54 8.03 19.72
C LYS A 160 11.11 7.74 21.11
N ALA A 161 11.22 6.45 21.45
CA ALA A 161 11.72 6.02 22.76
C ALA A 161 13.22 6.33 22.97
N SER A 162 14.03 6.39 21.91
CA SER A 162 15.44 6.76 22.01
C SER A 162 15.66 8.24 22.29
N GLY A 163 14.65 9.09 22.03
CA GLY A 163 14.74 10.53 22.19
C GLY A 163 15.62 11.22 21.14
N CYS A 164 16.00 10.54 20.06
CA CYS A 164 16.80 11.13 18.99
C CYS A 164 16.00 12.11 18.12
N GLU A 165 16.67 13.10 17.53
CA GLU A 165 16.08 13.93 16.48
C GLU A 165 15.90 13.09 15.22
N TYR A 166 14.66 12.88 14.79
CA TYR A 166 14.36 12.13 13.57
C TYR A 166 13.28 12.81 12.73
N TYR A 167 13.26 12.44 11.45
CA TYR A 167 12.34 12.92 10.43
C TYR A 167 11.72 11.73 9.72
N VAL A 168 10.43 11.82 9.42
CA VAL A 168 9.69 10.80 8.68
C VAL A 168 9.69 11.16 7.21
N GLN A 169 9.97 10.20 6.32
CA GLN A 169 9.72 10.31 4.88
C GLN A 169 10.45 11.52 4.24
N MET A 170 11.78 11.56 4.31
CA MET A 170 12.60 12.70 3.85
C MET A 170 13.42 12.37 2.59
N SER A 171 13.43 13.30 1.63
CA SER A 171 14.13 13.16 0.34
C SER A 171 15.62 13.52 0.42
N ALA A 172 16.40 12.98 -0.54
CA ALA A 172 17.81 13.30 -0.70
C ALA A 172 18.09 14.80 -0.86
N SER A 173 17.33 15.53 -1.69
CA SER A 173 17.46 17.00 -1.81
C SER A 173 17.21 17.72 -0.50
N THR A 174 16.25 17.25 0.31
CA THR A 174 15.95 17.84 1.61
C THR A 174 17.13 17.63 2.57
N ILE A 175 17.70 16.42 2.60
CA ILE A 175 18.90 16.09 3.38
C ILE A 175 20.07 16.99 2.95
N ASN A 176 20.33 17.07 1.64
CA ASN A 176 21.40 17.88 1.05
C ASN A 176 21.26 19.34 1.46
N LYS A 177 20.07 19.92 1.31
CA LYS A 177 19.80 21.32 1.63
C LYS A 177 19.93 21.61 3.12
N LYS A 178 19.50 20.68 3.98
CA LYS A 178 19.42 20.90 5.42
C LYS A 178 20.76 20.73 6.14
N TRP A 179 21.59 19.79 5.70
CA TRP A 179 22.83 19.45 6.40
C TRP A 179 24.10 19.57 5.54
N GLY A 180 23.98 19.95 4.26
CA GLY A 180 25.11 20.13 3.36
C GLY A 180 25.83 18.82 3.01
N ILE A 181 25.15 17.69 3.15
CA ILE A 181 25.69 16.36 2.82
C ILE A 181 25.19 15.99 1.44
N ASN A 182 26.07 15.70 0.48
CA ASN A 182 25.63 15.33 -0.85
C ASN A 182 25.38 13.81 -0.95
N ILE A 183 24.12 13.40 -0.89
CA ILE A 183 23.72 11.99 -1.04
C ILE A 183 23.02 11.67 -2.37
N SER A 184 23.11 12.55 -3.37
CA SER A 184 22.44 12.35 -4.67
C SER A 184 23.03 11.19 -5.49
N GLY A 185 24.25 10.76 -5.17
CA GLY A 185 24.92 9.63 -5.81
C GLY A 185 24.49 8.26 -5.32
N LEU A 186 23.60 8.18 -4.32
CA LEU A 186 23.08 6.90 -3.84
C LEU A 186 22.21 6.24 -4.91
N SER A 187 22.48 4.97 -5.16
CA SER A 187 21.71 4.11 -6.04
C SER A 187 20.24 4.09 -5.63
N THR A 188 19.38 4.20 -6.63
CA THR A 188 17.92 4.18 -6.49
C THR A 188 17.35 3.11 -7.40
N ASP A 189 16.34 2.37 -6.92
CA ASP A 189 15.61 1.40 -7.74
C ASP A 189 14.75 2.06 -8.83
N SER A 190 14.72 3.41 -8.89
CA SER A 190 13.86 4.18 -9.78
C SER A 190 14.56 5.45 -10.27
N LYS A 191 14.11 6.03 -11.39
CA LYS A 191 14.57 7.37 -11.83
C LYS A 191 14.10 8.51 -10.90
N ALA A 192 13.33 8.20 -9.85
CA ALA A 192 12.85 9.18 -8.89
C ALA A 192 13.88 9.43 -7.79
N GLU A 193 13.79 10.61 -7.19
CA GLU A 193 14.65 11.00 -6.07
C GLU A 193 14.52 10.02 -4.89
N LYS A 194 15.67 9.61 -4.31
CA LYS A 194 15.70 8.75 -3.12
C LYS A 194 15.00 9.44 -1.95
N LYS A 195 14.11 8.70 -1.30
CA LYS A 195 13.41 9.10 -0.08
C LYS A 195 13.57 8.00 0.95
N PHE A 196 14.02 8.37 2.15
CA PHE A 196 14.19 7.44 3.26
C PHE A 196 12.96 7.42 4.15
N ASP A 197 12.62 6.26 4.71
CA ASP A 197 11.49 6.11 5.63
C ASP A 197 11.70 6.94 6.89
N PHE A 198 12.92 6.90 7.44
CA PHE A 198 13.34 7.80 8.50
C PHE A 198 14.71 8.41 8.22
N VAL A 199 14.94 9.61 8.74
CA VAL A 199 16.27 10.22 8.80
C VAL A 199 16.54 10.65 10.23
N VAL A 200 17.63 10.18 10.81
CA VAL A 200 18.05 10.58 12.17
C VAL A 200 19.22 11.54 12.07
N LYS A 201 19.13 12.66 12.78
CA LYS A 201 20.26 13.55 12.98
C LYS A 201 20.87 13.27 14.34
N HIS A 202 22.13 12.83 14.35
CA HIS A 202 22.85 12.58 15.59
C HIS A 202 24.24 13.22 15.53
N ARG A 203 24.51 14.17 16.43
CA ARG A 203 25.79 14.92 16.50
C ARG A 203 26.17 15.53 15.15
N ASN A 204 27.28 15.12 14.54
CA ASN A 204 27.70 15.61 13.22
C ASN A 204 27.25 14.72 12.05
N GLU A 205 26.59 13.60 12.32
CA GLU A 205 26.20 12.60 11.33
C GLU A 205 24.70 12.61 11.02
N VAL A 206 24.35 12.08 9.85
CA VAL A 206 22.98 11.86 9.37
C VAL A 206 22.82 10.39 9.01
N PHE A 207 21.76 9.77 9.51
CA PHE A 207 21.45 8.36 9.26
C PHE A 207 20.20 8.27 8.40
N GLY A 208 20.32 7.74 7.18
CA GLY A 208 19.18 7.34 6.37
C GLY A 208 18.73 5.95 6.76
N ILE A 209 17.45 5.78 7.10
CA ILE A 209 16.89 4.51 7.57
C ILE A 209 15.81 4.03 6.61
N GLU A 210 15.93 2.79 6.15
CA GLU A 210 14.89 2.08 5.41
C GLU A 210 14.35 0.93 6.24
N VAL A 211 13.05 0.68 6.15
CA VAL A 211 12.38 -0.35 6.95
C VAL A 211 11.52 -1.24 6.07
N ASN A 212 11.56 -2.55 6.29
CA ASN A 212 10.61 -3.45 5.64
C ASN A 212 10.29 -4.70 6.47
N PHE A 213 9.10 -5.23 6.23
CA PHE A 213 8.67 -6.51 6.78
C PHE A 213 8.14 -7.40 5.66
N TYR A 214 8.77 -8.55 5.44
CA TYR A 214 8.36 -9.50 4.41
C TYR A 214 7.71 -10.72 5.03
N ALA A 215 6.37 -10.74 5.09
CA ALA A 215 5.62 -11.89 5.60
C ALA A 215 5.70 -13.11 4.68
N SER A 216 5.85 -12.90 3.37
CA SER A 216 5.94 -13.92 2.33
C SER A 216 7.18 -13.74 1.46
N GLY A 217 7.62 -14.83 0.82
CA GLY A 217 8.71 -14.80 -0.14
C GLY A 217 8.37 -14.08 -1.45
N GLY A 218 9.33 -14.04 -2.39
CA GLY A 218 9.18 -13.40 -3.70
C GLY A 218 10.46 -12.74 -4.22
N SER A 219 10.41 -12.25 -5.47
CA SER A 219 11.54 -11.56 -6.10
C SER A 219 11.90 -10.25 -5.40
N LYS A 220 10.89 -9.49 -4.95
CA LYS A 220 11.06 -8.17 -4.34
C LYS A 220 12.09 -8.13 -3.21
N LEU A 221 12.04 -9.07 -2.26
CA LEU A 221 12.99 -9.06 -1.13
C LEU A 221 14.43 -9.41 -1.55
N ASN A 222 14.59 -10.21 -2.61
CA ASN A 222 15.91 -10.48 -3.20
C ASN A 222 16.48 -9.21 -3.85
N GLU A 223 15.65 -8.46 -4.57
CA GLU A 223 16.02 -7.16 -5.16
C GLU A 223 16.37 -6.14 -4.07
N THR A 224 15.55 -6.03 -3.02
CA THR A 224 15.82 -5.15 -1.88
C THR A 224 17.15 -5.45 -1.20
N ALA A 225 17.46 -6.72 -0.93
CA ALA A 225 18.72 -7.09 -0.30
C ALA A 225 19.94 -6.65 -1.14
N ARG A 226 19.86 -6.79 -2.47
CA ARG A 226 20.92 -6.36 -3.40
C ARG A 226 21.03 -4.83 -3.47
N SER A 227 19.90 -4.15 -3.61
CA SER A 227 19.84 -2.69 -3.68
C SER A 227 20.40 -2.05 -2.41
N TYR A 228 19.97 -2.51 -1.24
CA TYR A 228 20.44 -1.95 0.03
C TYR A 228 21.88 -2.31 0.37
N LYS A 229 22.38 -3.46 -0.10
CA LYS A 229 23.82 -3.78 -0.04
C LYS A 229 24.66 -2.75 -0.81
N MET A 230 24.18 -2.32 -1.97
CA MET A 230 24.83 -1.28 -2.79
C MET A 230 24.74 0.10 -2.12
N VAL A 231 23.56 0.50 -1.64
CA VAL A 231 23.38 1.75 -0.90
C VAL A 231 24.28 1.80 0.36
N ALA A 232 24.40 0.69 1.09
CA ALA A 232 25.30 0.59 2.25
C ALA A 232 26.78 0.70 1.88
N ALA A 233 27.17 0.25 0.69
CA ALA A 233 28.55 0.37 0.21
C ALA A 233 28.85 1.82 -0.23
N GLU A 234 27.92 2.45 -0.93
CA GLU A 234 28.01 3.84 -1.38
C GLU A 234 27.98 4.82 -0.21
N SER A 235 27.16 4.56 0.83
CA SER A 235 27.08 5.43 2.01
C SER A 235 28.42 5.56 2.73
N LYS A 236 29.27 4.51 2.71
CA LYS A 236 30.62 4.55 3.30
C LYS A 236 31.56 5.54 2.62
N GLN A 237 31.25 5.96 1.39
CA GLN A 237 32.03 6.95 0.64
C GLN A 237 31.55 8.38 0.88
N ILE A 238 30.47 8.56 1.64
CA ILE A 238 29.86 9.87 1.88
C ILE A 238 30.19 10.29 3.30
N ASP A 239 30.94 11.38 3.44
CA ASP A 239 31.28 11.95 4.73
C ASP A 239 30.02 12.29 5.54
N ARG A 240 30.01 11.88 6.81
CA ARG A 240 28.93 12.12 7.79
C ARG A 240 27.57 11.49 7.45
N PHE A 241 27.50 10.57 6.50
CA PHE A 241 26.26 9.85 6.17
C PHE A 241 26.38 8.36 6.45
N ASN A 242 25.38 7.82 7.14
CA ASN A 242 25.28 6.41 7.46
C ASN A 242 23.95 5.85 6.97
N PHE A 243 23.96 4.61 6.49
CA PHE A 243 22.76 3.92 6.06
C PHE A 243 22.40 2.80 7.03
N ILE A 244 21.17 2.82 7.53
CA ILE A 244 20.60 1.79 8.40
C ILE A 244 19.49 1.08 7.66
N TRP A 245 19.46 -0.24 7.76
CA TRP A 245 18.38 -1.05 7.24
C TRP A 245 17.75 -1.90 8.35
N VAL A 246 16.48 -1.68 8.61
CA VAL A 246 15.72 -2.52 9.55
C VAL A 246 14.83 -3.48 8.76
N THR A 247 15.01 -4.79 8.96
CA THR A 247 14.25 -5.81 8.26
C THR A 247 13.90 -7.00 9.13
N ASP A 248 12.72 -7.57 8.87
CA ASP A 248 12.24 -8.76 9.56
C ASP A 248 11.22 -9.49 8.66
N GLY A 249 10.72 -10.64 9.12
CA GLY A 249 9.64 -11.37 8.49
C GLY A 249 10.02 -12.74 7.96
N GLY A 250 9.10 -13.70 8.10
CA GLY A 250 9.29 -15.08 7.67
C GLY A 250 9.58 -15.25 6.17
N GLY A 251 9.22 -14.30 5.32
CA GLY A 251 9.46 -14.32 3.87
C GLY A 251 10.94 -14.41 3.49
N TRP A 252 11.83 -13.92 4.36
CA TRP A 252 13.27 -14.01 4.16
C TRP A 252 13.82 -15.43 4.11
N HIS A 253 13.09 -16.44 4.60
CA HIS A 253 13.50 -17.84 4.47
C HIS A 253 13.73 -18.24 3.01
N SER A 254 12.94 -17.67 2.08
CA SER A 254 13.08 -17.91 0.63
C SER A 254 14.25 -17.15 -0.03
N ALA A 255 14.81 -16.14 0.63
CA ALA A 255 15.89 -15.29 0.12
C ALA A 255 17.09 -15.24 1.10
N ARG A 256 17.21 -16.28 1.92
CA ARG A 256 18.15 -16.36 3.04
C ARG A 256 19.59 -16.05 2.63
N ASN A 257 20.02 -16.56 1.47
CA ASN A 257 21.38 -16.37 0.99
C ASN A 257 21.68 -14.90 0.66
N ASN A 258 20.76 -14.21 -0.05
CA ASN A 258 20.94 -12.79 -0.35
C ASN A 258 20.92 -11.94 0.92
N LEU A 259 20.04 -12.25 1.88
CA LEU A 259 20.04 -11.55 3.16
C LEU A 259 21.34 -11.78 3.94
N LYS A 260 21.85 -13.03 3.97
CA LYS A 260 23.10 -13.38 4.63
C LYS A 260 24.28 -12.60 4.07
N GLU A 261 24.40 -12.53 2.75
CA GLU A 261 25.45 -11.74 2.10
C GLU A 261 25.38 -10.24 2.45
N THR A 262 24.18 -9.67 2.51
CA THR A 262 24.02 -8.27 2.94
C THR A 262 24.36 -8.12 4.42
N PHE A 263 23.94 -9.06 5.27
CA PHE A 263 24.23 -9.06 6.70
C PHE A 263 25.73 -9.10 7.00
N GLU A 264 26.47 -9.92 6.27
CA GLU A 264 27.92 -10.05 6.46
C GLU A 264 28.72 -8.81 6.02
N THR A 265 28.11 -7.91 5.23
CA THR A 265 28.78 -6.73 4.64
C THR A 265 28.28 -5.39 5.18
N MET A 266 27.05 -5.36 5.69
CA MET A 266 26.37 -4.17 6.19
C MET A 266 26.42 -4.14 7.72
N GLU A 267 27.06 -3.11 8.28
CA GLU A 267 27.19 -2.95 9.73
C GLU A 267 25.83 -2.69 10.41
N HIS A 268 25.05 -1.75 9.85
CA HIS A 268 23.80 -1.28 10.44
C HIS A 268 22.56 -1.94 9.84
N ILE A 269 22.55 -3.26 9.79
CA ILE A 269 21.35 -4.05 9.53
C ILE A 269 20.75 -4.56 10.84
N TYR A 270 19.46 -4.36 11.08
CA TYR A 270 18.82 -4.69 12.36
C TYR A 270 17.48 -5.42 12.16
N SER A 271 17.14 -6.31 13.10
CA SER A 271 15.84 -6.99 13.19
C SER A 271 14.97 -6.33 14.25
N ILE A 272 13.70 -6.77 14.36
CA ILE A 272 12.82 -6.28 15.44
C ILE A 272 13.39 -6.67 16.81
N ALA A 273 14.01 -7.83 16.93
CA ALA A 273 14.67 -8.26 18.16
C ALA A 273 15.81 -7.33 18.56
N ASP A 274 16.59 -6.81 17.61
CA ASP A 274 17.63 -5.81 17.89
C ASP A 274 17.05 -4.51 18.43
N LEU A 275 15.91 -4.07 17.88
CA LEU A 275 15.20 -2.88 18.37
C LEU A 275 14.72 -3.07 19.81
N GLU A 276 14.16 -4.25 20.11
CA GLU A 276 13.71 -4.62 21.46
C GLU A 276 14.86 -4.68 22.47
N ASN A 277 16.04 -5.10 22.01
CA ASN A 277 17.28 -5.08 22.79
C ASN A 277 17.94 -3.70 22.85
N GLY A 278 17.28 -2.65 22.34
CA GLY A 278 17.70 -1.27 22.50
C GLY A 278 18.83 -0.82 21.58
N VAL A 279 18.99 -1.45 20.41
CA VAL A 279 20.09 -1.10 19.48
C VAL A 279 20.06 0.38 19.06
N LEU A 280 18.88 0.96 18.82
CA LEU A 280 18.75 2.38 18.47
C LEU A 280 19.10 3.29 19.65
N ASN A 281 18.76 2.88 20.87
CA ASN A 281 19.17 3.61 22.08
C ASN A 281 20.69 3.59 22.23
N ALA A 282 21.34 2.47 21.89
CA ALA A 282 22.79 2.36 21.95
C ALA A 282 23.49 3.20 20.88
N LEU A 283 22.94 3.25 19.66
CA LEU A 283 23.48 4.03 18.54
C LEU A 283 23.29 5.54 18.73
N PHE A 284 22.15 5.95 19.26
CA PHE A 284 21.76 7.36 19.35
C PHE A 284 21.74 7.88 20.79
N LYS A 285 22.57 7.30 21.67
CA LYS A 285 22.74 7.81 23.04
C LYS A 285 23.06 9.31 22.99
N PRO A 286 22.33 10.16 23.72
CA PRO A 286 22.64 11.59 23.83
C PRO A 286 24.13 11.85 24.07
#